data_AF-A0A7W1IRG1-F1
#
_entry.id   AF-A0A7W1IRG1-F1
#
_cell.length_a   1.000
_cell.length_b   1.000
_cell.length_c   1.000
_cell.angle_alpha   90.00
_cell.angle_beta   90.00
_cell.angle_gamma   90.00
#
_symmetry.space_group_name_H-M   'P 1'
#
loop_
_entity.id
_entity.type
_entity.pdbx_description
1 polymer ?
#
loop_
_entity_poly.entity_id
_entity_poly.type
_entity_poly.pdbx_seq_one_letter_code
_entity_poly.pdbx_strand_id
1 'polypeptide(L)'
;MTAFENKRGGRVVIHAYDLDSAYGASFVHTFRAEQYQGAVRWLARGAVPVLVDGGVYPLALRKDRDGATLLGLFNLSLDPWPHAVFTIADARRVAVVRLLDAGGRWRKPARGEVRITRRGAQQVIECRRAVPFDAPLFIDLTWR
;
A
#
# COMPACT_ATOMS: atom_id res chain seq x y z
N MET A 1 22.11 -2.07 -2.42
CA MET A 1 21.44 -1.34 -3.51
C MET A 1 22.13 0.00 -3.67
N THR A 2 22.27 0.49 -4.90
CA THR A 2 22.89 1.78 -5.21
C THR A 2 21.87 2.68 -5.91
N ALA A 3 21.66 3.89 -5.40
CA ALA A 3 20.76 4.88 -5.99
C ALA A 3 21.56 5.96 -6.74
N PHE A 4 21.08 6.37 -7.92
CA PHE A 4 21.74 7.39 -8.74
C PHE A 4 20.72 8.30 -9.45
N GLU A 5 20.89 9.61 -9.32
CA GLU A 5 20.10 10.64 -10.01
C GLU A 5 20.99 11.34 -11.05
N ASN A 6 20.58 11.36 -12.32
CA ASN A 6 21.33 12.00 -13.39
C ASN A 6 21.09 13.52 -13.44
N LYS A 7 21.85 14.25 -14.28
CA LYS A 7 21.72 15.70 -14.44
C LYS A 7 20.35 16.19 -14.94
N ARG A 8 19.54 15.31 -15.53
CA ARG A 8 18.16 15.60 -15.98
C ARG A 8 17.10 15.23 -14.92
N GLY A 9 17.51 14.80 -13.73
CA GLY A 9 16.61 14.38 -12.65
C GLY A 9 16.05 12.96 -12.82
N GLY A 10 16.54 12.17 -13.79
CA GLY A 10 16.18 10.77 -13.93
C GLY A 10 16.81 9.94 -12.81
N ARG A 11 16.03 9.06 -12.19
CA ARG A 11 16.42 8.25 -11.02
C ARG A 11 16.48 6.77 -11.36
N VAL A 12 17.53 6.09 -10.92
CA VAL A 12 17.68 4.63 -11.00
C VAL A 12 18.15 4.07 -9.67
N VAL A 13 17.66 2.88 -9.32
CA VAL A 13 18.18 2.07 -8.21
C VAL A 13 18.64 0.75 -8.79
N ILE A 14 19.90 0.39 -8.54
CA ILE A 14 20.49 -0.87 -8.97
C ILE A 14 20.54 -1.81 -7.76
N HIS A 15 19.97 -2.99 -7.94
CA HIS A 15 20.13 -4.11 -7.02
C HIS A 15 20.87 -5.23 -7.75
N ALA A 16 22.19 -5.29 -7.58
CA ALA A 16 22.97 -6.41 -8.08
C ALA A 16 22.67 -7.64 -7.22
N TYR A 17 22.19 -8.69 -7.88
CA TYR A 17 21.76 -9.91 -7.22
C TYR A 17 21.85 -11.07 -8.19
N ASP A 18 22.37 -12.19 -7.70
CA ASP A 18 22.35 -13.45 -8.43
C ASP A 18 21.05 -14.19 -8.10
N LEU A 19 20.16 -14.30 -9.08
CA LEU A 19 18.85 -14.92 -8.89
C LEU A 19 18.97 -16.40 -8.53
N ASP A 20 19.98 -17.10 -9.03
CA ASP A 20 20.13 -18.54 -8.81
C ASP A 20 20.57 -18.86 -7.37
N SER A 21 21.54 -18.12 -6.82
CA SER A 21 22.10 -18.44 -5.51
C SER A 21 21.43 -17.72 -4.35
N ALA A 22 20.82 -16.57 -4.59
CA ALA A 22 20.38 -15.73 -3.50
C ALA A 22 18.86 -15.78 -3.29
N TYR A 23 18.06 -16.31 -4.23
CA TYR A 23 16.59 -16.35 -4.14
C TYR A 23 16.14 -17.45 -3.18
N GLY A 24 15.36 -17.08 -2.17
CA GLY A 24 14.89 -17.98 -1.12
C GLY A 24 14.28 -17.24 0.06
N ALA A 25 14.14 -17.94 1.19
CA ALA A 25 13.49 -17.41 2.40
C ALA A 25 14.08 -16.07 2.88
N SER A 26 15.39 -15.89 2.76
CA SER A 26 16.10 -14.65 3.12
C SER A 26 15.75 -13.46 2.23
N PHE A 27 15.41 -13.72 0.95
CA PHE A 27 15.00 -12.69 0.01
C PHE A 27 13.53 -12.28 0.22
N VAL A 28 12.65 -13.23 0.53
CA VAL A 28 11.22 -12.92 0.78
C VAL A 28 10.95 -12.38 2.19
N HIS A 29 12.01 -12.17 2.98
CA HIS A 29 11.91 -11.66 4.35
C HIS A 29 11.31 -10.24 4.41
N THR A 30 10.59 -9.92 5.48
CA THR A 30 9.91 -8.61 5.69
C THR A 30 10.85 -7.40 5.56
N PHE A 31 12.05 -7.47 6.14
CA PHE A 31 13.09 -6.44 5.95
C PHE A 31 13.45 -6.17 4.48
N ARG A 32 13.34 -7.18 3.61
CA ARG A 32 13.56 -6.99 2.17
C ARG A 32 12.43 -6.19 1.54
N ALA A 33 11.19 -6.43 1.97
CA ALA A 33 10.05 -5.62 1.55
C ALA A 33 10.25 -4.16 1.94
N GLU A 34 10.68 -3.86 3.16
CA GLU A 34 11.01 -2.50 3.61
C GLU A 34 12.09 -1.85 2.74
N GLN A 35 13.16 -2.60 2.42
CA GLN A 35 14.24 -2.11 1.56
C GLN A 35 13.74 -1.76 0.16
N TYR A 36 12.93 -2.63 -0.47
CA TYR A 36 12.37 -2.38 -1.80
C TYR A 36 11.36 -1.23 -1.78
N GLN A 37 10.51 -1.13 -0.75
CA GLN A 37 9.63 0.02 -0.60
C GLN A 37 10.42 1.31 -0.44
N GLY A 38 11.56 1.30 0.27
CA GLY A 38 12.49 2.42 0.34
C GLY A 38 13.03 2.83 -1.03
N ALA A 39 13.45 1.86 -1.85
CA ALA A 39 13.88 2.11 -3.23
C ALA A 39 12.76 2.73 -4.08
N VAL A 40 11.53 2.21 -3.99
CA VAL A 40 10.35 2.74 -4.71
C VAL A 40 10.01 4.16 -4.25
N ARG A 41 10.06 4.45 -2.94
CA ARG A 41 9.87 5.80 -2.40
C ARG A 41 10.90 6.77 -2.97
N TRP A 42 12.17 6.36 -3.03
CA TRP A 42 13.23 7.19 -3.59
C TRP A 42 13.02 7.42 -5.09
N LEU A 43 12.72 6.39 -5.88
CA LEU A 43 12.42 6.51 -7.31
C LEU A 43 11.26 7.46 -7.58
N ALA A 44 10.19 7.36 -6.78
CA ALA A 44 8.98 8.15 -6.95
C ALA A 44 9.04 9.57 -6.35
N ARG A 45 10.17 10.02 -5.78
CA ARG A 45 10.25 11.28 -5.00
C ARG A 45 9.20 11.34 -3.88
N GLY A 46 8.91 10.20 -3.28
CA GLY A 46 7.83 10.03 -2.30
C GLY A 46 6.43 9.93 -2.92
N ALA A 47 6.21 10.27 -4.19
CA ALA A 47 4.90 10.19 -4.83
C ALA A 47 4.53 8.76 -5.28
N VAL A 48 4.57 7.80 -4.35
CA VAL A 48 4.26 6.39 -4.67
C VAL A 48 2.73 6.22 -4.86
N PRO A 49 2.28 5.53 -5.93
CA PRO A 49 0.85 5.32 -6.16
C PRO A 49 0.15 4.63 -4.98
N VAL A 50 0.74 3.56 -4.46
CA VAL A 50 0.30 2.87 -3.25
C VAL A 50 1.47 2.12 -2.62
N LEU A 51 1.58 2.23 -1.30
CA LEU A 51 2.40 1.35 -0.46
C LEU A 51 1.51 0.76 0.61
N VAL A 52 1.82 -0.45 1.02
CA VAL A 52 1.19 -1.09 2.18
C VAL A 52 2.25 -1.37 3.22
N ASP A 53 1.96 -0.99 4.45
CA ASP A 53 2.77 -1.31 5.63
C ASP A 53 2.03 -2.34 6.49
N GLY A 54 2.80 -3.27 7.06
CA GLY A 54 2.32 -4.40 7.83
C GLY A 54 2.21 -5.72 7.07
N GLY A 55 2.18 -6.80 7.86
CA GLY A 55 1.98 -8.18 7.42
C GLY A 55 3.12 -8.81 6.61
N VAL A 56 2.98 -10.09 6.26
CA VAL A 56 4.07 -10.88 5.65
C VAL A 56 4.04 -10.84 4.12
N TYR A 57 2.88 -11.10 3.50
CA TYR A 57 2.70 -11.14 2.04
C TYR A 57 1.49 -10.31 1.57
N PRO A 58 1.62 -8.97 1.47
CA PRO A 58 0.55 -8.12 0.97
C PRO A 58 0.53 -8.13 -0.56
N LEU A 59 -0.65 -8.35 -1.15
CA LEU A 59 -0.90 -7.96 -2.54
C LEU A 59 -1.81 -6.73 -2.55
N ALA A 60 -1.21 -5.57 -2.76
CA ALA A 60 -1.88 -4.28 -2.78
C ALA A 60 -2.36 -3.91 -4.19
N LEU A 61 -3.48 -3.21 -4.24
CA LEU A 61 -4.12 -2.75 -5.47
C LEU A 61 -4.56 -1.29 -5.27
N ARG A 62 -4.38 -0.48 -6.31
CA ARG A 62 -5.01 0.84 -6.45
C ARG A 62 -5.68 0.92 -7.82
N LYS A 63 -6.92 1.39 -7.84
CA LYS A 63 -7.65 1.71 -9.08
C LYS A 63 -8.32 3.07 -8.94
N ASP A 64 -7.92 4.00 -9.79
CA ASP A 64 -8.51 5.34 -9.85
C ASP A 64 -9.70 5.38 -10.80
N ARG A 65 -10.70 6.19 -10.45
CA ARG A 65 -11.94 6.45 -11.19
C ARG A 65 -12.25 7.94 -11.08
N ASP A 66 -13.19 8.42 -11.89
CA ASP A 66 -13.63 9.82 -11.80
C ASP A 66 -14.18 10.12 -10.40
N GLY A 67 -13.48 11.01 -9.69
CA GLY A 67 -13.84 11.43 -8.34
C GLY A 67 -13.62 10.38 -7.24
N ALA A 68 -13.05 9.20 -7.53
CA ALA A 68 -12.85 8.15 -6.52
C ALA A 68 -11.60 7.29 -6.73
N THR A 69 -11.13 6.66 -5.67
CA THR A 69 -10.03 5.69 -5.69
C THR A 69 -10.43 4.46 -4.88
N LEU A 70 -10.28 3.29 -5.50
CA LEU A 70 -10.40 2.00 -4.84
C LEU A 70 -9.02 1.52 -4.40
N LEU A 71 -8.88 1.23 -3.11
CA LEU A 71 -7.74 0.52 -2.55
C LEU A 71 -8.15 -0.92 -2.25
N GLY A 72 -7.28 -1.86 -2.59
CA GLY A 72 -7.46 -3.28 -2.31
C GLY A 72 -6.23 -3.86 -1.63
N LEU A 73 -6.45 -4.82 -0.74
CA LEU A 73 -5.40 -5.62 -0.14
C LEU A 73 -5.86 -7.07 -0.02
N PHE A 74 -5.05 -7.97 -0.56
CA PHE A 74 -5.18 -9.41 -0.36
C PHE A 74 -4.06 -9.84 0.59
N ASN A 75 -4.44 -10.55 1.66
CA ASN A 75 -3.51 -11.20 2.56
C ASN A 75 -3.15 -12.58 1.98
N LEU A 76 -1.92 -12.75 1.53
CA LEU A 76 -1.43 -14.02 0.98
C LEU A 76 -0.75 -14.92 2.03
N SER A 77 -0.94 -14.61 3.31
CA SER A 77 -0.55 -15.47 4.44
C SER A 77 -1.77 -16.13 5.07
N LEU A 78 -1.57 -17.21 5.83
CA LEU A 78 -2.65 -17.94 6.50
C LEU A 78 -3.19 -17.21 7.74
N ASP A 79 -2.35 -16.41 8.39
CA ASP A 79 -2.72 -15.67 9.59
C ASP A 79 -3.45 -14.37 9.24
N PRO A 80 -4.61 -14.07 9.87
CA PRO A 80 -5.29 -12.80 9.68
C PRO A 80 -4.44 -11.62 10.13
N TRP A 81 -4.39 -10.56 9.33
CA TRP A 81 -3.68 -9.35 9.72
C TRP A 81 -4.58 -8.47 10.55
N PRO A 82 -4.16 -7.95 11.71
CA PRO A 82 -5.05 -7.20 12.60
C PRO A 82 -5.47 -5.84 12.03
N HIS A 83 -4.67 -5.27 11.14
CA HIS A 83 -4.92 -3.99 10.48
C HIS A 83 -4.12 -3.89 9.18
N ALA A 84 -4.48 -2.91 8.35
CA ALA A 84 -3.77 -2.57 7.12
C ALA A 84 -3.49 -1.07 7.05
N VAL A 85 -2.30 -0.69 6.60
CA VAL A 85 -1.93 0.73 6.43
C VAL A 85 -1.54 0.97 4.98
N PHE A 86 -2.31 1.82 4.29
CA PHE A 86 -1.99 2.28 2.94
C PHE A 86 -1.34 3.66 3.00
N THR A 87 -0.28 3.86 2.23
CA THR A 87 0.23 5.21 1.91
C THR A 87 0.05 5.47 0.43
N ILE A 88 -0.62 6.58 0.09
CA ILE A 88 -0.87 6.98 -1.30
C ILE A 88 -0.41 8.42 -1.52
N ALA A 89 0.12 8.69 -2.70
CA ALA A 89 0.36 10.05 -3.19
C ALA A 89 -0.94 10.63 -3.77
N ASP A 90 -1.70 11.34 -2.93
CA ASP A 90 -2.89 12.09 -3.33
C ASP A 90 -3.11 13.26 -2.36
N ALA A 91 -3.21 14.47 -2.87
CA ALA A 91 -3.40 15.67 -2.06
C ALA A 91 -4.88 16.00 -1.80
N ARG A 92 -5.81 15.41 -2.57
CA ARG A 92 -7.25 15.70 -2.49
C ARG A 92 -7.82 15.28 -1.14
N ARG A 93 -8.86 15.98 -0.68
CA ARG A 93 -9.48 15.65 0.60
C ARG A 93 -10.46 14.50 0.40
N VAL A 94 -10.36 13.47 1.22
CA VAL A 94 -11.38 12.40 1.23
C VAL A 94 -12.73 12.98 1.71
N ALA A 95 -13.75 12.85 0.86
CA ALA A 95 -15.14 13.20 1.12
C ALA A 95 -15.86 12.08 1.87
N VAL A 96 -15.70 10.84 1.36
CA VAL A 96 -16.43 9.66 1.78
C VAL A 96 -15.47 8.48 1.79
N VAL A 97 -15.58 7.64 2.81
CA VAL A 97 -14.91 6.34 2.89
C VAL A 97 -15.98 5.26 2.96
N ARG A 98 -15.83 4.22 2.15
CA ARG A 98 -16.65 3.02 2.25
C ARG A 98 -15.77 1.78 2.30
N LEU A 99 -16.22 0.77 3.03
CA LEU A 99 -15.62 -0.56 3.07
C LEU A 99 -16.54 -1.55 2.40
N LEU A 100 -15.98 -2.50 1.66
CA LEU A 100 -16.74 -3.64 1.17
C LEU A 100 -16.88 -4.66 2.31
N ASP A 101 -18.11 -5.09 2.58
CA ASP A 101 -18.38 -6.18 3.51
C ASP A 101 -18.36 -7.56 2.82
N ALA A 102 -18.49 -8.62 3.60
CA ALA A 102 -18.49 -9.99 3.10
C ALA A 102 -19.73 -10.33 2.23
N GLY A 103 -20.79 -9.52 2.33
CA GLY A 103 -21.97 -9.63 1.48
C GLY A 103 -21.85 -8.87 0.16
N GLY A 104 -20.68 -8.30 -0.15
CA GLY A 104 -20.45 -7.51 -1.36
C GLY A 104 -21.11 -6.14 -1.33
N ARG A 105 -21.48 -5.62 -0.16
CA ARG A 105 -22.12 -4.31 -0.01
C ARG A 105 -21.13 -3.27 0.50
N TRP A 106 -21.24 -2.06 -0.03
CA TRP A 106 -20.48 -0.93 0.45
C TRP A 106 -21.14 -0.34 1.69
N ARG A 107 -20.39 -0.28 2.79
CA ARG A 107 -20.85 0.33 4.05
C ARG A 107 -19.93 1.44 4.51
N LYS A 108 -20.47 2.34 5.32
CA LYS A 108 -19.64 3.31 6.05
C LYS A 108 -18.80 2.57 7.11
N PRO A 109 -17.52 2.92 7.30
CA PRO A 109 -16.73 2.36 8.40
C PRO A 109 -17.33 2.75 9.75
N ALA A 110 -17.22 1.85 10.73
CA ALA A 110 -17.53 2.15 12.12
C ALA A 110 -16.56 3.22 12.68
N ARG A 111 -16.94 3.85 13.79
CA ARG A 111 -16.10 4.89 14.42
C ARG A 111 -14.73 4.30 14.77
N GLY A 112 -13.66 4.88 14.22
CA GLY A 112 -12.29 4.45 14.46
C GLY A 112 -11.82 3.25 13.63
N GLU A 113 -12.68 2.65 12.80
CA GLU A 113 -12.31 1.52 11.93
C GLU A 113 -11.38 1.97 10.80
N VAL A 114 -11.55 3.19 10.29
CA VAL A 114 -10.64 3.80 9.32
C VAL A 114 -10.18 5.16 9.83
N ARG A 115 -8.86 5.37 9.81
CA ARG A 115 -8.22 6.65 10.12
C ARG A 115 -7.43 7.13 8.91
N ILE A 116 -7.66 8.38 8.52
CA ILE A 116 -6.92 9.02 7.42
C ILE A 116 -6.08 10.15 8.01
N THR A 117 -4.77 10.11 7.74
CA THR A 117 -3.82 11.16 8.14
C THR A 117 -3.20 11.76 6.88
N ARG A 118 -3.33 13.08 6.70
CA ARG A 118 -2.71 13.80 5.59
C ARG A 118 -1.28 14.19 5.93
N ARG A 119 -0.36 14.05 4.99
CA ARG A 119 1.06 14.41 5.08
C ARG A 119 1.48 15.13 3.80
N GLY A 120 1.15 16.41 3.68
CA GLY A 120 1.39 17.18 2.46
C GLY A 120 0.65 16.61 1.26
N ALA A 121 1.40 16.16 0.24
CA ALA A 121 0.88 15.52 -0.97
C ALA A 121 0.57 14.01 -0.80
N GLN A 122 0.73 13.47 0.41
CA GLN A 122 0.46 12.07 0.72
C GLN A 122 -0.68 11.92 1.72
N GLN A 123 -1.30 10.74 1.72
CA GLN A 123 -2.27 10.31 2.70
C GLN A 123 -1.93 8.91 3.21
N VAL A 124 -2.07 8.74 4.52
CA VAL A 124 -1.95 7.45 5.22
C VAL A 124 -3.35 7.02 5.64
N ILE A 125 -3.79 5.86 5.18
CA ILE A 125 -5.10 5.27 5.45
C ILE A 125 -4.87 4.00 6.27
N GLU A 126 -5.15 4.08 7.57
CA GLU A 126 -5.11 2.95 8.50
C GLU A 126 -6.52 2.34 8.60
N CYS A 127 -6.66 1.05 8.34
CA CYS A 127 -7.89 0.29 8.53
C CYS A 127 -7.68 -0.75 9.63
N ARG A 128 -8.38 -0.61 10.76
CA ARG A 128 -8.30 -1.47 11.95
C ARG A 128 -9.26 -2.65 11.89
N ARG A 129 -9.43 -3.20 10.69
CA ARG A 129 -10.22 -4.41 10.45
C ARG A 129 -9.25 -5.54 10.15
N ALA A 130 -9.55 -6.72 10.71
CA ALA A 130 -8.79 -7.91 10.38
C ALA A 130 -8.89 -8.22 8.88
N VAL A 131 -7.76 -8.51 8.23
CA VAL A 131 -7.68 -8.93 6.82
C VAL A 131 -7.35 -10.43 6.81
N PRO A 132 -8.37 -11.31 6.69
CA PRO A 132 -8.13 -12.75 6.65
C PRO A 132 -7.58 -13.17 5.27
N PHE A 133 -7.14 -14.42 5.16
CA PHE A 133 -6.61 -14.96 3.91
C PHE A 133 -7.68 -15.21 2.84
N ASP A 134 -8.93 -15.43 3.27
CA ASP A 134 -10.07 -15.84 2.43
C ASP A 134 -10.93 -14.68 1.93
N ALA A 135 -10.68 -13.46 2.41
CA ALA A 135 -11.43 -12.27 2.03
C ALA A 135 -10.53 -11.04 1.89
N PRO A 136 -10.55 -10.36 0.72
CA PRO A 136 -9.80 -9.12 0.54
C PRO A 136 -10.40 -7.96 1.33
N LEU A 137 -9.54 -7.01 1.67
CA LEU A 137 -9.96 -5.69 2.13
C LEU A 137 -10.11 -4.76 0.92
N PHE A 138 -11.27 -4.13 0.79
CA PHE A 138 -11.49 -3.06 -0.17
C PHE A 138 -11.97 -1.78 0.51
N ILE A 139 -11.34 -0.66 0.15
CA ILE A 139 -11.66 0.68 0.64
C ILE A 139 -11.94 1.57 -0.57
N ASP A 140 -13.13 2.13 -0.65
CA ASP A 140 -13.48 3.16 -1.63
C ASP A 140 -13.34 4.55 -1.00
N LEU A 141 -12.53 5.39 -1.62
CA LEU A 141 -12.28 6.78 -1.24
C LEU A 141 -12.89 7.69 -2.31
N THR A 142 -13.94 8.43 -1.96
CA THR A 142 -14.45 9.50 -2.82
C THR A 142 -13.80 10.81 -2.44
N TRP A 143 -13.39 11.61 -3.43
CA TRP A 143 -12.64 12.85 -3.25
C TRP A 143 -13.55 14.09 -3.24
N ARG A 144 -13.11 15.17 -2.58
CA ARG A 144 -13.61 16.54 -2.74
C ARG A 144 -12.63 17.37 -3.55
#